data_AF-A0A9E4IPN2-F1
#
_entry.id   AF-A0A9E4IPN2-F1
#
_cell.length_a   1.000
_cell.length_b   1.000
_cell.length_c   1.000
_cell.angle_alpha   90.00
_cell.angle_beta   90.00
_cell.angle_gamma   90.00
#
_symmetry.space_group_name_H-M   'P 1'
#
loop_
_entity.id
_entity.type
_entity.pdbx_description
1 polymer ?
#
loop_
_entity_poly.entity_id
_entity_poly.type
_entity_poly.pdbx_seq_one_letter_code
_entity_poly.pdbx_strand_id
1 'polypeptide(L)' 'MARLVLDSLVLTEVTSAVFEAAGRLEAEGLRSLDAVHLAAALDLGDDLDYMVTYDDRLAGAAEAYGIAVIAPA' A
#
# COMPACT_ATOMS: atom_id res chain seq x y z
N MET A 1 0.11 -19.97 -13.67
CA MET A 1 0.80 -19.85 -12.36
C MET A 1 0.46 -18.52 -11.68
N ALA A 2 0.75 -17.35 -12.27
CA ALA A 2 0.40 -16.06 -11.66
C ALA A 2 -1.10 -15.89 -11.30
N ARG A 3 -2.02 -16.35 -12.15
CA ARG A 3 -3.47 -16.32 -11.87
C ARG A 3 -3.87 -17.11 -10.61
N LEU A 4 -3.26 -18.28 -10.40
CA LEU A 4 -3.58 -19.13 -9.24
C LEU A 4 -3.17 -18.47 -7.92
N VAL A 5 -2.10 -17.66 -7.92
CA VAL A 5 -1.70 -16.90 -6.74
C VAL A 5 -2.72 -15.79 -6.47
N LEU A 6 -3.14 -15.05 -7.49
CA LEU A 6 -4.17 -14.02 -7.33
C LEU A 6 -5.50 -14.58 -6.83
N ASP A 7 -5.88 -15.79 -7.24
CA ASP A 7 -7.11 -16.44 -6.76
C ASP A 7 -7.05 -16.80 -5.25
N SER A 8 -5.86 -16.80 -4.65
CA SER A 8 -5.66 -17.02 -3.21
C SER A 8 -5.65 -15.74 -2.38
N LEU A 9 -5.73 -14.58 -3.03
CA LEU A 9 -5.70 -13.27 -2.39
C LEU A 9 -7.09 -12.62 -2.42
N VAL A 10 -7.39 -11.85 -1.39
CA VAL A 10 -8.49 -10.89 -1.44
C VAL A 10 -7.99 -9.67 -2.20
N LEU A 11 -8.68 -9.30 -3.28
CA LEU A 11 -8.38 -8.11 -4.05
C LEU A 11 -9.29 -6.98 -3.61
N THR A 12 -8.70 -5.86 -3.18
CA THR A 12 -9.42 -4.61 -2.94
C THR A 12 -9.54 -3.82 -4.23
N GLU A 13 -10.74 -3.28 -4.47
CA GLU A 13 -10.97 -2.32 -5.55
C GLU A 13 -10.34 -0.97 -5.20
N VAL A 14 -9.54 -0.42 -6.11
CA VAL A 14 -9.04 0.95 -5.97
C VAL A 14 -10.12 1.92 -6.44
N THR A 15 -10.81 2.51 -5.47
CA THR A 15 -11.91 3.45 -5.74
C THR A 15 -11.40 4.85 -6.05
N SER A 16 -12.26 5.71 -6.59
CA SER A 16 -11.96 7.14 -6.74
C SER A 16 -11.55 7.81 -5.43
N ALA A 17 -12.10 7.37 -4.29
CA ALA A 17 -11.73 7.90 -2.98
C ALA A 17 -10.27 7.57 -2.62
N VAL A 18 -9.80 6.38 -2.97
CA VAL A 18 -8.39 5.96 -2.78
C VAL A 18 -7.46 6.80 -3.65
N PHE A 19 -7.82 7.06 -4.91
CA PHE A 19 -7.02 7.94 -5.79
C PHE A 19 -6.91 9.37 -5.24
N GLU A 20 -8.02 9.92 -4.75
CA GLU A 20 -8.04 11.24 -4.13
C GLU A 20 -7.20 11.26 -2.83
N ALA A 21 -7.27 10.20 -2.02
CA ALA A 21 -6.44 10.07 -0.83
C ALA A 21 -4.95 10.00 -1.19
N ALA A 22 -4.57 9.23 -2.21
CA ALA A 22 -3.20 9.15 -2.69
C ALA A 22 -2.65 10.51 -3.12
N GLY A 23 -3.47 11.34 -3.78
CA GLY A 23 -3.09 12.70 -4.19
C GLY A 23 -2.85 13.69 -3.04
N ARG A 24 -3.29 13.35 -1.82
CA ARG A 24 -3.11 14.16 -0.61
C ARG A 24 -1.96 13.69 0.28
N LEU A 25 -1.33 12.55 -0.03
CA LEU A 25 -0.21 12.06 0.75
C LEU A 25 0.98 13.01 0.59
N GLU A 26 1.44 13.55 1.72
CA GLU A 26 2.72 14.25 1.82
C GLU A 26 3.83 13.20 1.91
N ALA A 27 4.19 12.61 0.76
CA ALA A 27 5.22 11.58 0.68
C ALA A 27 6.19 11.93 -0.44
N GLU A 28 7.18 12.77 -0.10
CA GLU A 28 8.16 13.27 -1.04
C GLU A 28 8.88 12.12 -1.76
N GLY A 29 8.83 12.17 -3.09
CA GLY A 29 9.51 11.20 -3.92
C GLY A 29 8.81 9.86 -4.05
N LEU A 30 7.62 9.59 -3.49
CA LEU A 30 6.84 8.40 -3.87
C LEU A 30 6.41 8.47 -5.34
N ARG A 31 6.39 7.33 -6.03
CA ARG A 31 5.79 7.25 -7.37
C ARG A 31 4.27 7.15 -7.23
N SER A 32 3.54 7.49 -8.29
CA SER A 32 2.07 7.50 -8.27
C SER A 32 1.45 6.17 -7.89
N LEU A 33 1.98 5.04 -8.39
CA LEU A 33 1.48 3.71 -8.02
C LEU A 33 1.78 3.36 -6.56
N ASP A 34 2.94 3.76 -6.05
CA ASP A 34 3.32 3.53 -4.65
C ASP A 34 2.43 4.36 -3.71
N ALA A 35 2.10 5.60 -4.09
CA ALA A 35 1.16 6.44 -3.36
C ALA A 35 -0.27 5.86 -3.34
N VAL A 36 -0.73 5.29 -4.46
CA VAL A 36 -2.03 4.58 -4.52
C VAL A 36 -2.01 3.33 -3.64
N HIS A 37 -0.90 2.59 -3.63
CA HIS A 37 -0.76 1.41 -2.78
C HIS A 37 -0.78 1.77 -1.29
N LEU A 38 -0.06 2.83 -0.91
CA LEU A 38 -0.06 3.35 0.46
C LEU A 38 -1.46 3.86 0.87
N ALA A 39 -2.14 4.60 0.00
CA ALA A 39 -3.50 5.07 0.27
C ALA A 39 -4.49 3.91 0.44
N ALA A 40 -4.38 2.86 -0.38
CA ALA A 40 -5.22 1.67 -0.26
C ALA A 40 -4.98 0.93 1.06
N ALA A 41 -3.73 0.85 1.52
CA ALA A 41 -3.41 0.28 2.83
C ALA A 41 -3.98 1.13 3.98
N LEU A 42 -3.85 2.46 3.91
CA LEU A 42 -4.42 3.36 4.90
C LEU A 42 -5.96 3.31 4.96
N ASP A 43 -6.63 3.05 3.84
CA ASP A 43 -8.08 2.90 3.75
C ASP A 43 -8.61 1.68 4.53
N LEU A 44 -7.78 0.65 4.73
CA LEU A 44 -8.12 -0.50 5.57
C LEU A 44 -8.15 -0.15 7.07
N GLY A 45 -7.47 0.92 7.49
CA GLY A 45 -7.46 1.38 8.87
C GLY A 45 -7.06 0.28 9.86
N ASP A 46 -7.91 0.03 10.86
CA ASP A 46 -7.65 -0.94 11.93
C ASP A 46 -7.64 -2.41 11.44
N ASP A 47 -8.13 -2.69 10.23
CA ASP A 47 -8.07 -4.04 9.63
C ASP A 47 -6.68 -4.33 9.01
N LEU A 48 -5.77 -3.35 8.93
CA LEU A 48 -4.42 -3.53 8.41
C LEU A 48 -3.44 -3.92 9.52
N ASP A 49 -2.89 -5.13 9.42
CA ASP A 49 -1.79 -5.56 10.31
C ASP A 49 -0.42 -5.07 9.82
N TYR A 50 -0.07 -5.33 8.55
CA TYR A 50 1.24 -5.04 7.96
C TYR A 50 1.16 -4.72 6.47
N MET A 51 2.04 -3.85 5.99
CA MET A 51 2.37 -3.75 4.56
C MET A 51 3.56 -4.66 4.24
N VAL A 52 3.41 -5.51 3.22
CA VAL A 52 4.50 -6.38 2.76
C VAL A 52 5.09 -5.80 1.48
N THR A 53 6.36 -5.40 1.49
CA THR A 53 7.02 -4.85 0.31
C THR A 53 8.54 -5.10 0.35
N TYR A 54 9.13 -5.28 -0.84
CA TYR A 54 10.58 -5.31 -1.04
C TYR A 54 11.14 -3.94 -1.47
N ASP A 55 10.27 -2.96 -1.71
CA ASP A 55 10.68 -1.60 -2.11
C ASP A 55 10.92 -0.74 -0.86
N ASP A 56 12.18 -0.38 -0.62
CA ASP A 56 12.59 0.41 0.55
C ASP A 56 11.94 1.80 0.61
N ARG A 57 11.59 2.39 -0.54
CA ARG A 57 10.95 3.71 -0.59
C ARG A 57 9.49 3.62 -0.17
N LEU A 58 8.78 2.59 -0.64
CA LEU A 58 7.42 2.32 -0.18
C LEU A 58 7.41 1.90 1.30
N ALA A 59 8.38 1.09 1.73
CA ALA A 59 8.54 0.70 3.13
C ALA A 59 8.69 1.93 4.04
N GLY A 60 9.66 2.79 3.75
CA GLY A 60 9.90 3.99 4.56
C GLY A 60 8.71 4.96 4.56
N ALA A 61 7.98 5.06 3.44
CA ALA A 61 6.75 5.85 3.40
C ALA A 61 5.64 5.23 4.26
N ALA A 62 5.42 3.92 4.19
CA ALA A 62 4.42 3.24 5.02
C ALA A 62 4.73 3.42 6.51
N GLU A 63 5.99 3.24 6.91
CA GLU A 63 6.43 3.46 8.29
C GLU A 63 6.23 4.91 8.76
N ALA A 64 6.48 5.90 7.88
CA ALA A 64 6.23 7.32 8.19
C ALA A 64 4.75 7.63 8.46
N TYR A 65 3.83 6.84 7.90
CA TYR A 65 2.39 6.90 8.16
C TYR A 65 1.92 5.94 9.26
N GLY A 66 2.85 5.31 9.99
CA GLY A 66 2.56 4.44 11.13
C GLY A 66 2.19 3.00 10.77
N ILE A 67 2.34 2.60 9.50
CA ILE A 67 2.10 1.23 9.06
C ILE A 67 3.36 0.38 9.33
N ALA A 68 3.19 -0.74 10.00
CA ALA A 68 4.28 -1.71 10.18
C ALA A 68 4.59 -2.41 8.85
N VAL A 69 5.88 -2.56 8.54
CA VAL A 69 6.33 -3.17 7.27
C VAL A 69 7.04 -4.49 7.49
N ILE A 70 6.76 -5.46 6.61
CA ILE A 70 7.52 -6.70 6.49
C ILE A 70 8.16 -6.72 5.10
N ALA A 71 9.50 -6.72 5.07
CA ALA A 71 10.27 -6.97 3.85
C ALA A 71 10.78 -8.41 3.87
N PRO A 72 10.28 -9.30 3.00
CA PRO A 72 10.84 -10.64 2.92
C PRO A 72 12.27 -10.60 2.33
N ALA A 73 13.03 -11.68 2.51
CA ALA A 73 14.40 -11.81 2.01
C ALA A 73 14.48 -12.21 0.53
#